data_AF-A0A9P6YWI3-F1
#
_entry.id   AF-A0A9P6YWI3-F1
#
_cell.length_a   1.000
_cell.length_b   1.000
_cell.length_c   1.000
_cell.angle_alpha   90.00
_cell.angle_beta   90.00
_cell.angle_gamma   90.00
#
_symmetry.space_group_name_H-M   'P 1'
#
loop_
_entity.id
_entity.type
_entity.pdbx_description
1 polymer ?
#
loop_
_entity_poly.entity_id
_entity_poly.type
_entity_poly.pdbx_seq_one_letter_code
_entity_poly.pdbx_strand_id
1 'polypeptide(L)'
;MLRRSIQRIQSSNFRNTALKSFTASYTTSLQPTAKTVAPAAEQASNRPTTWSENQRAKADALKGPRFEQTDISTQPNPMAAIELIAEEPIRFVKKRIAHCDGGKDTIILITFS
;
A
#
# COMPACT_ATOMS: atom_id res chain seq x y z
N MET A 1 -71.41 -53.55 -45.16
CA MET A 1 -70.94 -52.15 -45.24
C MET A 1 -71.05 -51.54 -43.85
N LEU A 2 -69.94 -51.05 -43.26
CA LEU A 2 -69.90 -49.90 -42.36
C LEU A 2 -68.42 -49.56 -42.08
N ARG A 3 -67.83 -48.70 -42.91
CA ARG A 3 -66.51 -48.11 -42.66
C ARG A 3 -66.62 -47.19 -41.45
N ARG A 4 -66.02 -47.58 -40.32
CA ARG A 4 -65.87 -46.67 -39.18
C ARG A 4 -64.72 -45.71 -39.47
N SER A 5 -65.08 -44.43 -39.60
CA SER A 5 -64.17 -43.31 -39.81
C SER A 5 -63.18 -43.17 -38.64
N ILE A 6 -61.89 -43.02 -38.94
CA ILE A 6 -60.86 -42.67 -37.95
C ILE A 6 -61.03 -41.18 -37.63
N GLN A 7 -61.48 -40.87 -36.42
CA GLN A 7 -61.52 -39.49 -35.94
C GLN A 7 -60.11 -39.06 -35.50
N ARG A 8 -59.64 -37.97 -36.09
CA ARG A 8 -58.35 -37.32 -35.85
C ARG A 8 -58.28 -36.84 -34.40
N ILE A 9 -57.38 -37.40 -33.59
CA ILE A 9 -57.09 -36.90 -32.24
C ILE A 9 -56.51 -35.49 -32.39
N GLN A 10 -57.22 -34.48 -31.89
CA GLN A 10 -56.70 -33.11 -31.84
C GLN A 10 -55.62 -33.04 -30.75
N SER A 11 -54.43 -32.59 -31.15
CA SER A 11 -53.29 -32.38 -30.28
C SER A 11 -53.65 -31.42 -29.15
N SER A 12 -53.60 -31.90 -27.91
CA SER A 12 -53.78 -31.08 -26.71
C SER A 12 -52.67 -30.02 -26.61
N ASN A 13 -53.08 -28.80 -26.30
CA ASN A 13 -52.24 -27.61 -26.11
C ASN A 13 -50.98 -27.89 -25.28
N PHE A 14 -49.81 -27.67 -25.87
CA PHE A 14 -48.54 -27.59 -25.14
C PHE A 14 -48.57 -26.34 -24.24
N ARG A 15 -48.57 -26.55 -22.92
CA ARG A 15 -48.37 -25.47 -21.95
C ARG A 15 -46.89 -25.11 -21.94
N ASN A 16 -46.53 -23.95 -22.49
CA ASN A 16 -45.20 -23.38 -22.32
C ASN A 16 -45.04 -22.95 -20.86
N THR A 17 -44.48 -23.83 -20.02
CA THR A 17 -43.97 -23.43 -18.72
C THR A 17 -42.69 -22.64 -18.93
N ALA A 18 -42.79 -21.31 -18.89
CA ALA A 18 -41.63 -20.44 -18.91
C ALA A 18 -40.78 -20.71 -17.66
N LEU A 19 -39.64 -21.38 -17.82
CA LEU A 19 -38.61 -21.46 -16.80
C LEU A 19 -38.04 -20.05 -16.62
N LYS A 20 -38.39 -19.39 -15.52
CA LYS A 20 -37.75 -18.13 -15.14
C LYS A 20 -36.29 -18.45 -14.81
N SER A 21 -35.38 -18.03 -15.67
CA SER A 21 -33.95 -18.07 -15.40
C SER A 21 -33.67 -17.17 -14.20
N PHE A 22 -33.37 -17.76 -13.05
CA PHE A 22 -32.84 -17.05 -11.91
C PHE A 22 -31.36 -16.74 -12.18
N THR A 23 -31.07 -15.68 -12.92
CA THR A 23 -29.74 -15.09 -12.91
C THR A 23 -29.55 -14.46 -11.53
N ALA A 24 -28.79 -15.13 -10.67
CA ALA A 24 -28.39 -14.57 -9.39
C ALA A 24 -27.52 -13.33 -9.65
N SER A 25 -28.12 -12.14 -9.52
CA SER A 25 -27.39 -10.87 -9.56
C SER A 25 -26.64 -10.73 -8.23
N TYR A 26 -25.42 -11.26 -8.16
CA TYR A 26 -24.48 -10.91 -7.09
C TYR A 26 -24.06 -9.45 -7.29
N THR A 27 -24.82 -8.52 -6.70
CA THR A 27 -24.32 -7.18 -6.46
C THR A 27 -23.37 -7.26 -5.27
N THR A 28 -22.12 -7.63 -5.54
CA THR A 28 -21.05 -7.34 -4.59
C THR A 28 -20.81 -5.84 -4.67
N SER A 29 -21.63 -5.08 -3.92
CA SER A 29 -21.25 -3.74 -3.53
C SER A 29 -20.02 -3.88 -2.63
N LEU A 30 -18.84 -3.86 -3.24
CA LEU A 30 -17.60 -3.57 -2.51
C LEU A 30 -17.74 -2.11 -2.08
N GLN A 31 -18.29 -1.89 -0.88
CA GLN A 31 -18.10 -0.59 -0.24
C GLN A 31 -16.58 -0.40 -0.13
N PRO A 32 -16.00 0.62 -0.77
CA PRO A 32 -14.64 1.00 -0.44
C PRO A 32 -14.75 1.54 0.99
N THR A 33 -14.47 0.69 1.97
CA THR A 33 -14.06 1.14 3.29
C THR A 33 -12.68 1.74 3.09
N ALA A 34 -12.66 2.93 2.47
CA ALA A 34 -11.48 3.76 2.37
C ALA A 34 -11.12 4.12 3.81
N LYS A 35 -10.33 3.25 4.44
CA LYS A 35 -9.70 3.49 5.72
C LYS A 35 -8.94 4.79 5.51
N THR A 36 -9.37 5.86 6.18
CA THR A 36 -8.78 7.19 6.07
C THR A 36 -7.26 7.01 6.16
N VAL A 37 -6.57 7.40 5.09
CA VAL A 37 -5.12 7.27 4.96
C VAL A 37 -4.50 7.79 6.26
N ALA A 38 -3.65 6.95 6.82
CA ALA A 38 -2.97 7.08 8.11
C ALA A 38 -2.55 8.54 8.44
N PRO A 39 -2.53 8.91 9.75
CA PRO A 39 -2.26 10.27 10.23
C PRO A 39 -1.01 10.83 9.57
N ALA A 40 -1.03 12.12 9.23
CA ALA A 40 0.05 12.91 8.64
C ALA A 40 1.43 12.25 8.82
N ALA A 41 1.81 11.40 7.86
CA ALA A 41 2.93 10.51 8.05
C ALA A 41 4.22 11.33 7.94
N GLU A 42 4.83 11.62 9.08
CA GLU A 42 6.13 12.28 9.15
C GLU A 42 7.17 11.47 8.36
N GLN A 43 8.08 12.20 7.69
CA GLN A 43 9.07 11.59 6.82
C GLN A 43 9.94 10.57 7.57
N ALA A 44 10.29 10.86 8.82
CA ALA A 44 10.94 9.98 9.78
C ALA A 44 10.38 10.23 11.19
N SER A 45 10.67 9.36 12.15
CA SER A 45 10.16 9.50 13.53
C SER A 45 10.63 10.75 14.28
N ASN A 46 11.74 11.36 13.85
CA ASN A 46 12.33 12.57 14.42
C ASN A 46 12.33 13.75 13.42
N ARG A 47 11.68 13.61 12.26
CA ARG A 47 11.68 14.66 11.23
C ARG A 47 10.42 14.61 10.37
N PRO A 48 9.62 15.69 10.31
CA PRO A 48 8.38 15.72 9.54
C PRO A 48 8.60 15.92 8.04
N THR A 49 9.63 16.65 7.63
CA THR A 49 9.84 17.11 6.24
C THR A 49 10.91 16.35 5.48
N THR A 50 10.92 16.48 4.15
CA THR A 50 11.97 15.97 3.27
C THR A 50 13.30 16.70 3.49
N TRP A 51 14.40 16.10 3.06
CA TRP A 51 15.77 16.63 3.17
C TRP A 51 16.53 16.63 1.83
N SER A 52 15.85 16.28 0.74
CA SER A 52 16.39 16.35 -0.62
C SER A 52 15.28 16.76 -1.58
N GLU A 53 15.63 17.54 -2.60
CA GLU A 53 14.70 18.02 -3.62
C GLU A 53 14.01 16.87 -4.38
N ASN A 54 14.75 15.78 -4.62
CA ASN A 54 14.25 14.61 -5.33
C ASN A 54 13.51 13.62 -4.40
N GLN A 55 13.45 13.90 -3.10
CA GLN A 55 12.79 13.03 -2.14
C GLN A 55 11.28 13.30 -2.16
N ARG A 56 10.49 12.25 -2.36
CA ARG A 56 9.04 12.32 -2.26
C ARG A 56 8.61 12.38 -0.80
N ALA A 57 7.62 13.23 -0.51
CA ALA A 57 6.96 13.26 0.79
C ALA A 57 6.26 11.92 1.03
N LYS A 58 6.33 11.43 2.27
CA LYS A 58 5.76 10.13 2.66
C LYS A 58 4.25 10.05 2.43
N ALA A 59 3.53 11.14 2.69
CA ALA A 59 2.11 11.25 2.39
C ALA A 59 1.78 10.99 0.90
N ASP A 60 2.68 11.33 -0.02
CA ASP A 60 2.51 11.08 -1.46
C ASP A 60 3.02 9.71 -1.89
N ALA A 61 3.91 9.10 -1.11
CA ALA A 61 4.45 7.77 -1.37
C ALA A 61 3.51 6.65 -0.86
N LEU A 62 2.81 6.87 0.26
CA LEU A 62 1.85 5.94 0.86
C LEU A 62 0.45 6.06 0.23
N LYS A 63 0.40 6.15 -1.11
CA LYS A 63 -0.84 6.21 -1.88
C LYS A 63 -0.98 4.97 -2.76
N GLY A 64 -2.20 4.47 -2.87
CA GLY A 64 -2.60 3.45 -3.84
C GLY A 64 -2.92 2.07 -3.25
N PRO A 65 -3.41 1.14 -4.08
CA PRO A 65 -4.06 -0.10 -3.64
C PRO A 65 -3.18 -1.02 -2.79
N ARG A 66 -1.85 -0.96 -2.96
CA ARG A 66 -0.90 -1.76 -2.19
C ARG A 66 -0.87 -1.41 -0.69
N PHE A 67 -1.34 -0.22 -0.32
CA PHE A 67 -1.31 0.25 1.08
C PHE A 67 -2.67 0.14 1.79
N GLU A 68 -3.75 -0.19 1.10
CA GLU A 68 -5.11 -0.23 1.68
C GLU A 68 -5.31 -1.37 2.68
N GLN A 69 -4.71 -2.53 2.40
CA GLN A 69 -4.74 -3.71 3.27
C GLN A 69 -3.46 -3.90 4.08
N THR A 70 -2.52 -2.95 3.98
CA THR A 70 -1.24 -3.01 4.69
C THR A 70 -1.35 -2.24 5.99
N ASP A 71 -0.95 -2.85 7.10
CA ASP A 71 -0.78 -2.12 8.35
C ASP A 71 0.45 -1.22 8.25
N ILE A 72 0.23 0.10 8.25
CA ILE A 72 1.29 1.11 8.14
C ILE A 72 2.11 1.21 9.42
N SER A 73 1.55 0.82 10.58
CA SER A 73 2.23 0.92 11.87
C SER A 73 3.39 -0.06 12.02
N THR A 74 3.33 -1.19 11.32
CA THR A 74 4.38 -2.21 11.30
C THR A 74 5.42 -1.98 10.21
N GLN A 75 5.24 -0.97 9.36
CA GLN A 75 6.19 -0.68 8.28
C GLN A 75 7.43 0.02 8.84
N PRO A 76 8.62 -0.20 8.24
CA PRO A 76 9.84 0.46 8.69
C PRO A 76 9.72 1.98 8.68
N ASN A 77 9.97 2.62 9.83
CA ASN A 77 10.04 4.07 9.97
C ASN A 77 11.31 4.46 10.76
N PRO A 78 12.50 4.41 10.13
CA PRO A 78 13.75 4.73 10.80
C PRO A 78 13.85 6.23 11.14
N MET A 79 14.70 6.55 12.12
CA MET A 79 15.09 7.93 12.40
C MET A 79 15.91 8.51 11.25
N ALA A 80 15.72 9.78 10.95
CA ALA A 80 16.52 10.52 9.99
C ALA A 80 17.90 10.81 10.57
N ALA A 81 18.94 10.32 9.88
CA ALA A 81 20.33 10.47 10.30
C ALA A 81 20.82 11.93 10.31
N ILE A 82 20.20 12.82 9.54
CA ILE A 82 20.55 14.24 9.49
C ILE A 82 20.36 14.93 10.86
N GLU A 83 19.29 14.61 11.58
CA GLU A 83 19.06 15.18 12.91
C GLU A 83 20.04 14.57 13.92
N LEU A 84 20.32 13.27 13.81
CA LEU A 84 21.29 12.59 14.68
C LEU A 84 22.71 13.17 14.52
N ILE A 85 23.12 13.46 13.29
CA ILE A 85 24.44 14.07 13.03
C ILE A 85 24.46 15.55 13.45
N ALA A 86 23.32 16.24 13.48
CA ALA A 86 23.25 17.60 14.00
C ALA A 86 23.46 17.67 15.52
N GLU A 87 23.16 16.58 16.24
CA GLU A 87 23.44 16.45 17.68
C GLU A 87 24.92 16.17 17.98
N GLU A 88 25.68 15.65 17.02
CA GLU A 88 27.09 15.31 17.20
C GLU A 88 27.96 16.58 17.37
N PRO A 89 28.85 16.62 18.38
CA PRO A 89 29.66 17.79 18.66
C PRO A 89 30.80 17.98 17.65
N ILE A 90 31.13 19.25 17.41
CA ILE A 90 32.31 19.62 16.62
C ILE A 90 33.58 19.23 17.41
N ARG A 91 34.45 18.46 16.77
CA ARG A 91 35.72 18.02 17.34
C ARG A 91 36.86 18.94 16.88
N PHE A 92 37.49 19.62 17.83
CA PHE A 92 38.61 20.51 17.53
C PHE A 92 39.93 19.75 17.47
N VAL A 93 40.80 20.17 16.54
CA VAL A 93 42.11 19.57 16.31
C VAL A 93 43.20 20.62 16.47
N LYS A 94 44.35 20.23 17.03
CA LYS A 94 45.49 21.14 17.22
C LYS A 94 46.36 21.27 15.96
N LYS A 95 46.38 20.27 15.08
CA LYS A 95 47.14 20.32 13.82
C LYS A 95 46.31 21.01 12.71
N ARG A 96 46.99 21.40 11.63
CA ARG A 96 46.40 22.06 10.45
C ARG A 96 45.46 21.16 9.63
N ILE A 97 45.63 19.84 9.71
CA ILE A 97 44.88 18.86 8.90
C ILE A 97 44.16 17.88 9.83
N ALA A 98 42.90 17.59 9.52
CA ALA A 98 42.09 16.55 10.15
C ALA A 98 41.93 15.35 9.21
N HIS A 99 42.08 14.13 9.75
CA HIS A 99 41.82 12.87 9.06
C HIS A 99 40.63 12.15 9.70
N CYS A 100 39.68 11.65 8.90
CA CYS A 100 38.54 10.89 9.41
C CYS A 100 38.58 9.47 8.83
N ASP A 101 38.62 8.46 9.70
CA ASP A 101 38.67 7.05 9.35
C ASP A 101 37.26 6.41 9.33
N GLY A 102 36.27 7.07 9.94
CA GLY A 102 34.93 6.55 10.14
C GLY A 102 34.81 5.59 11.35
N GLY A 103 35.78 5.59 12.27
CA GLY A 103 35.75 4.81 13.51
C GLY A 103 36.06 3.32 13.34
N LYS A 104 36.95 2.96 12.41
CA LYS A 104 37.21 1.56 12.04
C LYS A 104 38.20 0.86 12.98
N ASP A 105 39.17 1.61 13.51
CA ASP A 105 40.26 1.04 14.30
C ASP A 105 40.24 1.48 15.78
N THR A 106 39.55 2.56 16.15
CA THR A 106 39.23 2.97 17.55
C THR A 106 38.12 4.04 17.54
N ILE A 107 37.70 4.55 18.72
CA ILE A 107 36.87 5.78 18.88
C ILE A 107 37.20 6.76 17.77
N ILE A 108 36.22 7.43 17.15
CA ILE A 108 36.38 8.43 16.07
C ILE A 108 37.44 9.46 16.47
N LEU A 109 38.70 9.10 16.30
CA LEU A 109 39.85 9.89 16.63
C LEU A 109 40.24 10.42 15.28
N ILE A 110 40.19 11.74 15.18
CA ILE A 110 40.89 12.41 14.11
C ILE A 110 42.37 12.12 14.38
N THR A 111 42.87 11.02 13.82
CA THR A 111 44.24 10.58 14.05
C THR A 111 45.15 11.51 13.27
N PHE A 112 46.24 11.90 13.92
CA PHE A 112 47.22 12.76 13.30
C PHE A 112 48.41 11.92 12.86
N SER A 113 48.60 11.76 11.56
CA SER A 113 49.93 11.41 11.02
C SER A 113 50.94 12.50 11.38
#